data_AF-A0A9E2GF26-F1
#
_entry.id   AF-A0A9E2GF26-F1
#
_cell.length_a   1.000
_cell.length_b   1.000
_cell.length_c   1.000
_cell.angle_alpha   90.00
_cell.angle_beta   90.00
_cell.angle_gamma   90.00
#
_symmetry.space_group_name_H-M   'P 1'
#
loop_
_entity.id
_entity.type
_entity.pdbx_description
1 polymer ?
#
loop_
_entity_poly.entity_id
_entity_poly.type
_entity_poly.pdbx_seq_one_letter_code
_entity_poly.pdbx_strand_id
1 'polypeptide(L)' 'SKLEALQAKSSDRTGGSVDEVDNCKYSCVDWYGNSRPIFYKDRVLALMGYEMVEGEISGDSLTEAKRLNFAP' A
#
# COMPACT_ATOMS: atom_id res chain seq x y z
N SER A 1 29.23 16.09 0.34
CA SER A 1 29.47 15.75 -1.07
C SER A 1 28.22 15.07 -1.63
N LYS A 2 27.86 15.27 -2.90
CA LYS A 2 26.54 14.90 -3.49
C LYS A 2 26.50 13.46 -4.05
N LEU A 3 27.18 12.51 -3.41
CA LEU A 3 27.56 11.23 -4.06
C LEU A 3 26.74 9.99 -3.66
N GLU A 4 25.97 10.01 -2.56
CA GLU A 4 25.31 8.78 -2.07
C GLU A 4 23.82 8.63 -2.46
N ALA A 5 23.14 9.71 -2.89
CA ALA A 5 21.72 9.67 -3.27
C ALA A 5 21.44 9.08 -4.67
N LEU A 6 22.35 8.25 -5.21
CA LEU A 6 22.26 7.68 -6.56
C LEU A 6 21.70 6.25 -6.63
N GLN A 7 21.44 5.59 -5.48
CA GLN A 7 21.07 4.17 -5.41
C GLN A 7 19.56 3.87 -5.30
N ALA A 8 18.69 4.79 -5.71
CA ALA A 8 17.24 4.56 -5.78
C ALA A 8 16.69 4.75 -7.22
N LYS A 9 17.31 4.09 -8.20
CA LYS A 9 16.80 3.99 -9.59
C LYS A 9 16.33 2.56 -9.92
N SER A 10 15.02 2.35 -10.01
CA SER A 10 14.32 1.45 -10.96
C SER A 10 12.83 1.38 -10.55
N SER A 11 11.82 1.28 -11.43
CA SER A 11 11.73 1.40 -12.91
C SER A 11 10.23 1.57 -13.31
N ASP A 12 9.83 2.12 -14.46
CA ASP A 12 10.57 2.67 -15.62
C ASP A 12 9.92 3.97 -16.18
N ARG A 13 8.86 3.88 -17.01
CA ARG A 13 8.25 5.03 -17.73
C ARG A 13 6.77 4.78 -18.10
N THR A 14 5.97 5.85 -18.20
CA THR A 14 5.38 6.32 -19.48
C THR A 14 4.97 7.79 -19.35
N GLY A 15 4.92 8.52 -20.47
CA GLY A 15 4.86 9.99 -20.46
C GLY A 15 3.45 10.60 -20.31
N GLY A 16 3.41 11.73 -19.60
CA GLY A 16 2.33 12.73 -19.61
C GLY A 16 2.96 14.09 -19.32
N SER A 17 2.55 15.14 -20.05
CA SER A 17 3.05 16.50 -19.86
C SER A 17 2.57 17.09 -18.52
N VAL A 18 3.43 17.87 -17.87
CA VAL A 18 3.40 18.11 -16.40
C VAL A 18 2.46 19.25 -15.97
N ASP A 19 1.78 19.92 -16.91
CA ASP A 19 1.27 21.28 -16.69
C ASP A 19 -0.23 21.42 -16.39
N GLU A 20 -0.98 20.32 -16.23
CA GLU A 20 -2.21 20.32 -15.42
C GLU A 20 -1.95 19.50 -14.15
N VAL A 21 -1.61 20.21 -13.08
CA VAL A 21 -1.50 19.64 -11.74
C VAL A 21 -2.91 19.31 -11.25
N ASP A 22 -3.33 18.07 -11.50
CA ASP A 22 -4.54 17.51 -10.91
C ASP A 22 -4.55 17.77 -9.39
N ASN A 23 -5.70 18.09 -8.82
CA ASN A 23 -5.87 18.51 -7.43
C ASN A 23 -5.77 17.33 -6.43
N CYS A 24 -4.96 16.34 -6.79
CA CYS A 24 -4.65 15.13 -6.05
C CYS A 24 -3.83 15.47 -4.80
N LYS A 25 -4.52 15.91 -3.74
CA LYS A 25 -3.92 16.19 -2.42
C LYS A 25 -3.25 14.97 -1.79
N TYR A 26 -3.67 13.77 -2.20
CA TYR A 26 -3.26 12.49 -1.62
C TYR A 26 -3.42 11.39 -2.67
N SER A 27 -2.37 10.62 -2.92
CA SER A 27 -2.41 9.40 -3.73
C SER A 27 -3.05 8.23 -2.97
N CYS A 28 -3.35 7.12 -3.65
CA CYS A 28 -3.76 5.87 -2.98
C CYS A 28 -2.72 5.36 -1.96
N VAL A 29 -1.44 5.67 -2.17
CA VAL A 29 -0.34 5.34 -1.24
C VAL A 29 -0.38 6.26 -0.01
N ASP A 30 -0.82 7.51 -0.16
CA ASP A 30 -0.97 8.42 0.99
C ASP A 30 -2.20 8.09 1.86
N TRP A 31 -3.23 7.44 1.30
CA TRP A 31 -4.41 6.97 2.05
C TRP A 31 -4.19 5.65 2.77
N TYR A 32 -3.58 4.66 2.10
CA TYR A 32 -3.52 3.27 2.58
C TYR A 32 -2.08 2.74 2.74
N GLY A 33 -1.07 3.53 2.42
CA GLY A 33 0.33 3.11 2.45
C GLY A 33 0.60 1.96 1.49
N ASN A 34 1.39 0.98 1.97
CA ASN A 34 1.60 -0.30 1.27
C ASN A 34 0.48 -1.33 1.54
N SER A 35 -0.54 -1.00 2.34
CA SER A 35 -1.66 -1.90 2.58
C SER A 35 -2.71 -1.75 1.47
N ARG A 36 -3.16 -2.86 0.90
CA ARG A 36 -4.33 -2.90 0.00
C ARG A 36 -5.46 -3.64 0.73
N PRO A 37 -6.42 -2.91 1.34
CA PRO A 37 -7.49 -3.55 2.11
C PRO A 37 -8.47 -4.30 1.19
N ILE A 38 -8.95 -5.45 1.68
CA ILE A 38 -9.90 -6.33 1.03
C ILE A 38 -10.95 -6.71 2.08
N PHE A 39 -12.21 -6.37 1.84
CA PHE A 39 -13.33 -6.71 2.71
C PHE A 39 -14.06 -7.91 2.13
N TYR A 40 -14.15 -9.01 2.88
CA TYR A 40 -14.84 -10.22 2.44
C TYR A 40 -15.70 -10.79 3.57
N LYS A 41 -17.02 -10.65 3.42
CA LYS A 41 -18.02 -10.97 4.46
C LYS A 41 -17.71 -10.19 5.74
N ASP A 42 -17.48 -10.90 6.83
CA ASP A 42 -17.15 -10.47 8.18
C ASP A 42 -15.64 -10.23 8.40
N ARG A 43 -14.80 -10.43 7.37
CA ARG A 43 -13.34 -10.41 7.48
C ARG A 43 -12.74 -9.15 6.85
N VAL A 44 -11.79 -8.53 7.56
CA VAL A 44 -10.90 -7.49 7.04
C VAL A 44 -9.55 -8.11 6.72
N LEU A 45 -9.12 -8.01 5.47
CA LEU A 45 -7.83 -8.50 5.00
C LEU A 45 -7.02 -7.35 4.42
N ALA A 46 -5.70 -7.44 4.45
CA ALA A 46 -4.80 -6.48 3.80
C ALA A 46 -3.69 -7.23 3.05
N LEU A 47 -3.53 -6.93 1.76
CA LEU A 47 -2.36 -7.38 0.99
C LEU A 47 -1.22 -6.37 1.18
N MET A 48 -0.13 -6.82 1.79
CA MET A 48 1.07 -6.06 2.10
C MET A 48 2.25 -6.67 1.34
N GLY A 49 2.46 -6.20 0.10
CA GLY A 49 3.42 -6.82 -0.82
C GLY A 49 2.98 -8.24 -1.21
N TYR A 50 3.70 -9.26 -0.73
CA TYR A 50 3.40 -10.67 -0.93
C TYR A 50 2.75 -11.35 0.29
N GLU A 51 2.61 -10.62 1.40
CA GLU A 51 1.95 -11.13 2.61
C GLU A 51 0.47 -10.74 2.61
N MET A 52 -0.42 -11.63 3.03
CA MET A 52 -1.79 -11.25 3.41
C MET A 52 -1.92 -11.29 4.92
N VAL A 53 -2.42 -10.19 5.47
CA VAL A 53 -2.67 -10.02 6.89
C VAL A 53 -4.18 -9.98 7.10
N GLU A 54 -4.67 -10.73 8.08
CA GLU A 54 -6.05 -10.62 8.56
C GLU A 54 -6.08 -9.69 9.77
N GLY A 55 -7.02 -8.74 9.75
CA GLY A 55 -7.24 -7.79 10.82
C GLY A 55 -8.54 -8.08 11.58
N GLU A 56 -8.51 -7.83 12.88
CA GLU A 56 -9.66 -7.90 13.78
C GLU A 56 -10.12 -6.50 14.14
N ILE A 57 -11.43 -6.24 14.01
CA ILE A 57 -12.05 -4.98 14.45
C ILE A 57 -12.44 -5.13 15.92
N SER A 58 -11.96 -4.24 16.77
CA SER A 58 -12.34 -4.14 18.19
C SER A 58 -12.70 -2.70 18.52
N GLY A 59 -14.01 -2.43 18.65
CA GLY A 59 -14.54 -1.07 18.73
C GLY A 59 -14.13 -0.25 17.51
N ASP A 60 -13.54 0.93 17.75
CA ASP A 60 -13.03 1.84 16.71
C ASP A 60 -11.59 1.50 16.25
N SER A 61 -11.05 0.34 16.64
CA SER A 61 -9.68 -0.07 16.31
C SER A 61 -9.64 -1.28 15.36
N LEU A 62 -8.61 -1.32 14.50
CA LEU A 62 -8.28 -2.46 13.65
C LEU A 62 -6.85 -2.90 13.98
N THR A 63 -6.69 -4.16 14.38
CA THR A 63 -5.39 -4.74 14.77
C THR A 63 -5.05 -5.95 13.92
N GLU A 64 -3.76 -6.21 13.66
CA GLU A 64 -3.31 -7.45 13.03
C GLU A 64 -3.69 -8.65 13.92
N ALA A 65 -4.50 -9.56 13.38
CA ALA A 65 -4.93 -10.79 14.05
C ALA A 65 -4.02 -11.97 13.70
N LYS A 66 -3.66 -12.12 12.41
CA LYS A 66 -2.71 -13.14 11.93
C LYS A 66 -2.24 -12.87 10.50
N ARG A 67 -1.11 -13.47 10.14
CA ARG A 67 -0.63 -13.58 8.76
C ARG A 67 -1.12 -14.88 8.14
N LEU A 68 -1.61 -14.80 6.90
CA LEU A 68 -2.16 -15.93 6.16
C LEU A 68 -1.13 -16.46 5.18
N ASN A 69 -0.94 -17.78 5.18
CA ASN A 69 -0.17 -18.49 4.17
C ASN A 69 -1.13 -19.14 3.17
N PHE A 70 -0.81 -19.04 1.87
CA PHE A 70 -1.56 -19.66 0.77
C PHE A 70 -0.74 -20.70 0.01
N ALA A 71 0.43 -21.07 0.53
CA ALA A 71 1.15 -22.25 0.06
C ALA A 71 0.26 -23.50 0.21
N PRO A 72 0.17 -24.36 -0.82
CA PRO A 72 -0.55 -25.64 -0.76
C PRO A 72 -0.02 -26.62 0.30
#